data_AF-X0Y1U6-F1
#
_entry.id   AF-X0Y1U6-F1
#
_cell.length_a   1.000
_cell.length_b   1.000
_cell.length_c   1.000
_cell.angle_alpha   90.00
_cell.angle_beta   90.00
_cell.angle_gamma   90.00
#
_symmetry.space_group_name_H-M   'P 1'
#
loop_
_entity.id
_entity.type
_entity.pdbx_description
1 polymer ?
#
loop_
_entity_poly.entity_id
_entity_poly.type
_entity_poly.pdbx_seq_one_letter_code
_entity_poly.pdbx_strand_id
1 'polypeptide(L)' 'MALRVGEVIRKMGISEVTFYRWKKRYAGMGVSELRRLKQLEDENRRLKRLVADLTLDKQMLQDVLSKKL' A
#
# COMPACT_ATOMS: atom_id res chain seq x y z
N MET A 1 -7.60 -21.11 21.79
CA MET A 1 -8.76 -20.38 22.34
C MET A 1 -9.08 -19.25 21.38
N ALA A 2 -10.22 -19.28 20.68
CA ALA A 2 -10.58 -18.20 19.76
C ALA A 2 -11.04 -16.98 20.58
N LEU A 3 -10.45 -15.80 20.34
CA LEU A 3 -10.92 -14.55 20.95
C LEU A 3 -12.31 -14.21 20.42
N ARG A 4 -13.21 -13.77 21.31
CA ARG A 4 -14.56 -13.35 20.88
C ARG A 4 -14.47 -12.03 20.12
N VAL A 5 -15.38 -11.80 19.17
CA VAL A 5 -15.42 -10.58 18.34
C VAL A 5 -15.35 -9.30 19.19
N GLY A 6 -16.09 -9.24 20.30
CA GLY A 6 -16.06 -8.10 21.22
C GLY A 6 -14.71 -7.86 21.91
N GLU A 7 -13.91 -8.90 22.15
CA GLU A 7 -12.56 -8.76 22.71
C GLU A 7 -11.59 -8.21 21.67
N VAL A 8 -11.73 -8.66 20.41
CA VAL A 8 -10.93 -8.13 19.28
C VAL A 8 -11.23 -6.67 19.06
N ILE A 9 -12.51 -6.27 19.03
CA ILE A 9 -12.96 -4.89 18.89
C ILE A 9 -12.35 -4.01 19.99
N ARG A 10 -12.47 -4.42 21.26
CA ARG A 10 -11.89 -3.68 22.40
C ARG A 10 -10.37 -3.58 22.33
N LYS A 11 -9.69 -4.70 22.05
CA LYS A 11 -8.21 -4.75 21.98
C LYS A 11 -7.66 -3.88 20.85
N MET A 12 -8.35 -3.85 19.71
CA MET A 12 -7.94 -3.10 18.53
C MET A 12 -8.39 -1.63 18.56
N GLY A 13 -9.26 -1.24 19.52
CA GLY A 13 -9.78 0.12 19.63
C GLY A 13 -10.62 0.56 18.43
N ILE A 14 -11.31 -0.38 17.78
CA ILE A 14 -12.13 -0.12 16.58
C ILE A 14 -13.61 -0.33 16.88
N SER A 15 -14.49 0.25 16.07
CA SER A 15 -15.93 -0.03 16.15
C SER A 15 -16.28 -1.42 15.58
N GLU A 16 -17.43 -1.95 15.99
CA GLU A 16 -17.98 -3.19 15.42
C GLU A 16 -18.24 -3.07 13.91
N VAL A 17 -18.72 -1.91 13.46
CA VAL A 17 -18.93 -1.60 12.04
C VAL A 17 -17.62 -1.69 11.27
N THR A 18 -16.53 -1.14 11.81
CA THR A 18 -15.19 -1.23 11.21
C THR A 18 -14.73 -2.67 11.10
N PHE A 19 -14.91 -3.47 12.17
CA PHE A 19 -14.54 -4.88 12.19
C PHE A 19 -15.26 -5.67 11.10
N TYR A 20 -16.59 -5.57 10.98
CA TYR A 20 -17.33 -6.30 9.95
C TYR A 20 -17.06 -5.79 8.54
N ARG A 21 -16.78 -4.49 8.36
CA ARG A 21 -16.33 -3.96 7.05
C ARG A 21 -15.02 -4.61 6.62
N TRP A 22 -14.05 -4.70 7.52
CA TRP A 22 -12.76 -5.36 7.24
C TRP A 22 -12.94 -6.86 7.04
N LYS A 23 -13.74 -7.52 7.88
CA LYS A 23 -14.07 -8.94 7.70
C LYS A 23 -14.69 -9.17 6.33
N LYS A 24 -15.68 -8.39 5.90
CA LYS A 24 -16.27 -8.53 4.56
C LYS A 24 -15.24 -8.34 3.43
N ARG A 25 -14.32 -7.38 3.60
CA ARG A 25 -13.29 -7.06 2.59
C ARG A 25 -12.16 -8.09 2.52
N TYR A 26 -11.80 -8.70 3.64
CA TYR A 26 -10.58 -9.50 3.78
C TYR A 26 -10.82 -10.95 4.22
N ALA A 27 -12.03 -11.38 4.58
CA ALA A 27 -12.29 -12.74 5.08
C ALA A 27 -12.00 -13.85 4.05
N GLY A 28 -12.03 -13.52 2.76
CA GLY A 28 -11.65 -14.45 1.69
C GLY A 28 -10.15 -14.47 1.36
N MET A 29 -9.36 -13.59 1.98
CA MET A 29 -7.90 -13.55 1.78
C MET A 29 -7.19 -14.19 2.98
N GLY A 30 -6.29 -15.13 2.69
CA GLY A 30 -5.37 -15.68 3.67
C GLY A 30 -4.37 -14.63 4.17
N VAL A 31 -3.82 -14.84 5.37
CA VAL A 31 -2.81 -13.95 5.96
C VAL A 31 -1.56 -13.83 5.07
N SER A 32 -1.19 -14.90 4.35
CA SER A 32 -0.10 -14.92 3.38
C SER A 32 -0.40 -14.01 2.17
N GLU A 33 -1.63 -14.04 1.66
CA GLU A 33 -2.07 -13.21 0.54
C GLU A 33 -2.12 -11.73 0.94
N LEU A 34 -2.62 -11.41 2.14
CA LEU A 34 -2.61 -10.04 2.68
C LEU A 34 -1.18 -9.50 2.85
N ARG A 35 -0.25 -10.34 3.32
CA ARG A 35 1.17 -9.96 3.44
C ARG A 35 1.79 -9.69 2.07
N ARG A 36 1.53 -10.56 1.09
CA ARG A 36 2.01 -10.38 -0.28
C ARG A 36 1.42 -9.12 -0.91
N LEU A 37 0.14 -8.85 -0.70
CA LEU A 37 -0.53 -7.64 -1.18
C LEU A 37 0.17 -6.38 -0.65
N LYS A 38 0.42 -6.32 0.66
CA LYS A 38 1.14 -5.18 1.26
C LYS A 38 2.54 -4.99 0.68
N GLN A 39 3.29 -6.07 0.49
CA GLN A 39 4.62 -6.01 -0.12
C GLN A 39 4.58 -5.47 -1.55
N LEU A 40 3.59 -5.91 -2.35
CA LEU A 40 3.38 -5.41 -3.70
C LEU A 40 2.97 -3.93 -3.73
N GLU A 41 2.13 -3.49 -2.80
CA GLU A 41 1.75 -2.08 -2.66
C GLU A 41 2.95 -1.18 -2.32
N ASP A 42 3.80 -1.62 -1.39
CA ASP A 42 5.01 -0.91 -0.98
C ASP A 42 6.03 -0.83 -2.14
N GLU A 43 6.25 -1.94 -2.84
CA GLU A 43 7.14 -1.98 -4.01
C GLU A 43 6.61 -1.11 -5.15
N ASN A 44 5.30 -1.18 -5.44
CA ASN A 44 4.68 -0.33 -6.47
C ASN A 44 4.87 1.16 -6.14
N ARG A 45 4.73 1.54 -4.87
CA ARG A 45 4.97 2.92 -4.42
C ARG A 45 6.44 3.33 -4.58
N ARG A 46 7.38 2.42 -4.30
CA ARG A 46 8.81 2.67 -4.52
C ARG A 46 9.12 2.84 -6.00
N LEU A 47 8.64 1.94 -6.84
CA LEU A 47 8.86 1.99 -8.29
C LEU A 47 8.26 3.24 -8.92
N LYS A 48 7.05 3.65 -8.52
CA LYS A 48 6.43 4.89 -9.01
C LYS A 48 7.28 6.13 -8.69
N ARG A 49 7.86 6.20 -7.48
CA ARG A 49 8.76 7.29 -7.11
C ARG A 49 10.03 7.29 -7.95
N LEU A 50 10.68 6.13 -8.06
CA LEU A 50 11.89 5.98 -8.88
C LEU A 50 11.65 6.40 -10.34
N VAL A 51 10.52 5.97 -10.93
CA VAL A 51 10.16 6.35 -12.29
C VAL A 51 9.92 7.85 -12.41
N ALA A 52 9.23 8.48 -11.45
CA ALA A 52 9.03 9.93 -11.47
C ALA A 52 10.35 10.69 -11.39
N ASP A 53 11.23 10.33 -10.46
CA ASP A 53 12.54 10.96 -10.27
C ASP A 53 13.39 10.83 -11.54
N LEU A 54 13.52 9.61 -12.09
CA LEU A 54 14.28 9.37 -13.32
C LEU A 54 13.68 10.10 -14.54
N THR A 55 12.36 10.26 -14.59
CA THR A 55 11.69 10.99 -15.68
C THR A 55 12.01 12.47 -15.61
N LEU A 56 12.02 13.05 -14.40
CA LEU A 56 12.40 14.45 -14.18
C LEU A 56 13.87 14.68 -14.52
N ASP A 57 14.77 13.82 -14.06
CA ASP A 57 16.21 13.92 -14.39
C ASP A 57 16.44 13.84 -15.90
N LYS A 58 15.77 12.90 -16.58
CA LYS A 58 15.84 12.78 -18.04
C LYS A 58 15.38 14.07 -18.72
N GLN A 59 14.25 14.64 -18.30
CA GLN A 59 13.72 15.88 -18.87
C GLN A 59 14.72 17.03 -18.69
N MET A 60 15.27 17.19 -17.48
CA MET A 60 16.27 18.22 -17.21
C MET A 60 17.51 18.08 -18.10
N LEU A 61 18.01 16.86 -18.29
CA LEU A 61 19.16 16.60 -19.16
C LEU A 61 18.84 16.93 -20.63
N GLN A 62 17.65 16.57 -21.11
CA GLN A 62 17.21 16.90 -22.47
C GLN A 62 17.08 18.41 -22.67
N ASP A 63 16.54 19.14 -21.70
CA ASP A 63 16.40 20.59 -21.76
C ASP A 63 17.78 21.29 -21.80
N VAL A 64 18.75 20.80 -21.02
CA VAL A 64 20.13 21.32 -21.04
C VAL A 64 20.81 21.08 -22.38
N LEU A 65 20.66 19.88 -22.96
CA LEU A 65 21.21 19.57 -24.29
C LEU A 65 20.58 20.45 -25.37
N SER A 66 19.26 20.64 -25.31
CA SER A 66 18.51 21.45 -26.29
C SER A 66 18.88 22.94 -26.23
N LYS A 67 19.34 23.44 -25.08
CA LYS A 67 19.82 24.82 -24.91
C LYS A 67 21.27 25.05 -25.34
N LYS A 68 22.05 23.97 -25.53
CA LYS A 68 23.47 24.06 -25.94
C LYS A 68 23.67 23.96 -27.47
N LEU A 69 22.66 23.51 -28.19
CA LEU A 69 22.57 23.54 -29.65
C LEU A 69 21.88 24.82 -30.11
#